data_AF-A0A7Y3GGS6-F1
#
_entry.id   AF-A0A7Y3GGS6-F1
#
_cell.length_a   1.000
_cell.length_b   1.000
_cell.length_c   1.000
_cell.angle_alpha   90.00
_cell.angle_beta   90.00
_cell.angle_gamma   90.00
#
_symmetry.space_group_name_H-M   'P 1'
#
loop_
_entity.id
_entity.type
_entity.pdbx_description
1 polymer ?
#
loop_
_entity_poly.entity_id
_entity_poly.type
_entity_poly.pdbx_seq_one_letter_code
_entity_poly.pdbx_strand_id
1 'polypeptide(L)'
;MIACPSCGEDERLAGTPDGHVIRLACEACGERWERTPRPSCKQCGGADTQAVPLAIVEKSRGTQLSVVGTRTIHLCSQCDAATLAAYHRNRPNPLMPDELPTVDPAT
;
A
#
# COMPACT_ATOMS: atom_id res chain seq x y z
N MET A 1 -1.96 -12.52 -7.52
CA MET A 1 -1.43 -13.74 -8.16
C MET A 1 -0.17 -13.36 -8.93
N ILE A 2 0.88 -14.17 -8.88
CA ILE A 2 2.15 -13.93 -9.58
C ILE A 2 2.23 -15.02 -10.64
N ALA A 3 2.53 -14.66 -11.88
CA ALA A 3 2.67 -15.59 -13.00
C ALA A 3 3.89 -15.20 -13.85
N CYS A 4 4.48 -16.17 -14.54
CA CYS A 4 5.60 -15.97 -15.44
C CYS A 4 5.18 -15.03 -16.59
N PRO A 5 5.89 -13.90 -16.82
CA PRO A 5 5.52 -12.95 -17.86
C PRO A 5 5.74 -13.51 -19.28
N SER A 6 6.50 -14.59 -19.42
CA SER A 6 6.85 -15.20 -20.71
C SER A 6 5.90 -16.35 -21.09
N CYS A 7 5.57 -17.26 -20.16
CA CYS A 7 4.77 -18.46 -20.47
C CYS A 7 3.47 -18.60 -19.65
N GLY A 8 3.20 -17.71 -18.70
CA GLY A 8 1.98 -17.74 -17.88
C GLY A 8 1.98 -18.74 -16.71
N GLU A 9 3.02 -19.55 -16.55
CA GLU A 9 3.19 -20.47 -15.41
C GLU A 9 3.10 -19.75 -14.06
N ASP A 10 2.28 -20.24 -13.13
CA ASP A 10 2.02 -19.62 -11.82
C ASP A 10 2.30 -20.55 -10.62
N GLU A 11 2.53 -21.85 -10.86
CA GLU A 11 2.82 -22.83 -9.80
C GLU A 11 4.33 -23.06 -9.65
N ARG A 12 5.07 -23.20 -10.76
CA ARG A 12 6.50 -23.54 -10.78
C ARG A 12 7.40 -22.31 -10.82
N LEU A 13 7.31 -21.51 -9.76
CA LEU A 13 8.07 -20.27 -9.57
C LEU A 13 9.01 -20.37 -8.36
N ALA A 14 10.31 -20.21 -8.59
CA ALA A 14 11.31 -20.13 -7.54
C ALA A 14 11.63 -18.66 -7.21
N GLY A 15 11.54 -18.28 -5.93
CA GLY A 15 11.86 -16.95 -5.45
C GLY A 15 13.12 -16.93 -4.59
N THR A 16 14.09 -16.09 -4.92
CA THR A 16 15.28 -15.84 -4.09
C THR A 16 15.33 -14.36 -3.68
N PRO A 17 15.46 -14.04 -2.38
CA PRO A 17 15.69 -12.68 -1.93
C PRO A 17 17.01 -12.13 -2.50
N ASP A 18 17.00 -10.92 -3.04
CA ASP A 18 18.19 -10.22 -3.52
C ASP A 18 18.13 -8.75 -3.12
N GLY A 19 18.69 -8.44 -1.94
CA GLY A 19 18.66 -7.10 -1.36
C GLY A 19 17.22 -6.59 -1.13
N HIS A 20 16.82 -5.59 -1.92
CA HIS A 20 15.50 -4.97 -1.86
C HIS A 20 14.50 -5.53 -2.88
N VAL A 21 14.86 -6.57 -3.63
CA VAL A 21 13.98 -7.23 -4.59
C VAL A 21 13.88 -8.73 -4.30
N ILE A 22 12.88 -9.38 -4.89
CA ILE A 22 12.80 -10.83 -4.99
C ILE A 22 13.09 -11.16 -6.45
N ARG A 23 14.18 -11.90 -6.72
CA ARG A 23 14.39 -12.52 -8.03
C ARG A 23 13.51 -13.73 -8.15
N LEU A 24 12.67 -13.74 -9.17
CA LEU A 24 11.83 -14.86 -9.55
C LEU A 24 12.45 -15.56 -10.75
N ALA A 25 12.41 -16.88 -10.74
CA ALA A 25 12.75 -17.74 -11.87
C ALA A 25 11.57 -18.66 -12.16
N CYS A 26 11.15 -18.72 -13.41
CA CYS A 26 10.20 -19.72 -13.88
C CYS A 26 10.93 -21.03 -14.14
N GLU A 27 10.56 -22.09 -13.45
CA GLU A 27 11.18 -23.41 -13.65
C GLU A 27 10.67 -24.11 -14.92
N ALA A 28 9.56 -23.62 -15.51
CA ALA A 28 9.00 -24.18 -16.74
C ALA A 28 9.69 -23.66 -18.02
N CYS A 29 10.00 -22.36 -18.10
CA CYS A 29 10.61 -21.75 -19.30
C CYS A 29 11.98 -21.11 -19.05
N GLY A 30 12.42 -20.98 -17.80
CA GLY A 30 13.71 -20.39 -17.43
C GLY A 30 13.75 -18.86 -17.38
N GLU A 31 12.63 -18.18 -17.64
CA GLU A 31 12.50 -16.72 -17.54
C GLU A 31 12.87 -16.23 -16.14
N ARG A 32 13.55 -15.08 -16.04
CA ARG A 32 13.99 -14.50 -14.77
C ARG A 32 13.58 -13.04 -14.71
N TRP A 33 12.87 -12.67 -13.66
CA TRP A 33 12.42 -11.29 -13.47
C TRP A 33 12.49 -10.88 -12.01
N GLU A 34 12.51 -9.57 -11.79
CA GLU A 34 12.50 -9.00 -10.46
C GLU A 34 11.08 -8.64 -10.04
N ARG A 35 10.78 -8.86 -8.77
CA ARG A 35 9.60 -8.33 -8.13
C ARG A 35 10.03 -7.48 -6.94
N THR A 36 9.56 -6.24 -6.91
CA THR A 36 9.67 -5.43 -5.70
C THR A 36 8.80 -6.06 -4.60
N PRO A 37 9.36 -6.46 -3.44
CA PRO A 37 8.58 -6.86 -2.29
C PRO A 37 7.62 -5.73 -1.90
N ARG A 38 6.53 -6.08 -1.22
CA ARG A 38 5.67 -5.07 -0.58
C ARG A 38 6.56 -4.14 0.26
N PRO A 39 6.27 -2.84 0.32
CA PRO A 39 7.11 -1.93 1.09
C PRO A 39 7.24 -2.45 2.52
N SER A 40 8.46 -2.53 3.02
CA SER A 40 8.73 -2.83 4.42
C SER A 40 8.39 -1.62 5.28
N CYS A 41 8.10 -1.88 6.56
CA CYS A 41 7.92 -0.81 7.53
C CYS A 41 9.22 -0.03 7.68
N LYS A 42 9.18 1.29 7.50
CA LYS A 42 10.36 2.15 7.68
C LYS A 42 10.80 2.29 9.14
N GLN A 43 9.94 1.93 10.10
CA GLN A 43 10.25 2.00 11.53
C GLN A 43 10.88 0.69 12.04
N CYS A 44 10.21 -0.45 11.83
CA CYS A 44 10.69 -1.73 12.38
C CYS A 44 11.35 -2.66 11.35
N GLY A 45 11.36 -2.31 10.06
CA GLY A 45 11.88 -3.16 8.98
C GLY A 45 11.00 -4.36 8.62
N GLY A 46 9.87 -4.58 9.33
CA GLY A 46 8.97 -5.70 9.11
C GLY A 46 8.32 -5.69 7.73
N ALA A 47 8.12 -6.88 7.15
CA ALA A 47 7.46 -7.06 5.86
C ALA A 47 5.92 -7.17 5.95
N ASP A 48 5.38 -7.23 7.16
CA ASP A 48 3.94 -7.30 7.38
C ASP A 48 3.30 -5.90 7.32
N THR A 49 3.03 -5.48 6.08
CA THR A 49 2.37 -4.22 5.74
C THR A 49 1.09 -4.47 4.95
N GLN A 50 0.07 -3.66 5.25
CA GLN A 50 -1.25 -3.69 4.60
C GLN A 50 -1.46 -2.43 3.79
N ALA A 51 -1.90 -2.60 2.54
CA ALA A 51 -2.34 -1.50 1.69
C ALA A 51 -3.70 -0.97 2.16
N VAL A 52 -3.79 0.33 2.42
CA VAL A 52 -5.00 0.99 2.94
C VAL A 52 -5.31 2.21 2.06
N PRO A 53 -6.57 2.42 1.63
CA PRO A 53 -6.98 3.63 0.95
C PRO A 53 -7.06 4.79 1.96
N LEU A 54 -6.24 5.82 1.77
CA LEU A 54 -6.28 7.08 2.50
C LEU A 54 -7.07 8.11 1.68
N ALA A 55 -8.06 8.74 2.31
CA ALA A 55 -8.86 9.78 1.70
C ALA A 55 -8.01 11.01 1.37
N ILE A 56 -8.22 11.57 0.18
CA ILE A 56 -7.74 12.90 -0.20
C ILE A 56 -8.89 13.85 0.06
N VAL A 57 -8.71 14.76 1.01
CA VAL A 57 -9.72 15.74 1.41
C VAL A 57 -9.32 17.10 0.92
N GLU A 58 -10.23 17.79 0.24
CA GLU A 58 -10.05 19.17 -0.20
C GLU A 58 -11.18 20.05 0.31
N LYS A 59 -10.87 21.34 0.45
CA LYS A 59 -11.85 22.35 0.78
C LYS A 59 -12.68 22.68 -0.46
N SER A 60 -13.99 22.47 -0.35
CA SER A 60 -14.96 22.89 -1.36
C SER A 60 -15.33 24.37 -1.16
N ARG A 61 -16.31 24.88 -1.92
CA ARG A 61 -16.80 26.25 -1.70
C ARG A 61 -17.32 26.41 -0.26
N GLY A 62 -16.92 27.50 0.40
CA GLY A 62 -17.28 27.76 1.80
C GLY A 62 -16.36 27.05 2.79
N THR A 63 -16.92 26.49 3.87
CA THR A 63 -16.19 25.76 4.92
C THR A 63 -16.30 24.24 4.80
N GLN A 64 -16.95 23.73 3.75
CA GLN A 64 -17.18 22.31 3.56
C GLN A 64 -15.89 21.60 3.11
N LEU A 65 -15.58 20.47 3.75
CA LEU A 65 -14.57 19.53 3.30
C LEU A 65 -15.23 18.41 2.49
N SER A 66 -14.57 18.02 1.40
CA SER A 66 -15.03 16.94 0.53
C SER A 66 -13.90 15.95 0.28
N VAL A 67 -14.23 14.66 0.31
CA VAL A 67 -13.32 13.62 -0.19
C VAL A 67 -13.34 13.69 -1.72
N VAL A 68 -12.21 14.05 -2.32
CA VAL A 68 -12.07 14.18 -3.78
C VAL A 68 -11.41 12.97 -4.43
N GLY A 69 -10.85 12.06 -3.62
CA GLY A 69 -10.22 10.84 -4.11
C GLY A 69 -9.62 10.01 -2.99
N THR A 70 -8.87 8.98 -3.37
CA THR A 70 -8.07 8.17 -2.43
C THR A 70 -6.68 7.92 -3.00
N ARG A 71 -5.70 7.72 -2.11
CA ARG A 71 -4.38 7.19 -2.45
C ARG A 71 -4.05 5.99 -1.57
N THR A 72 -3.28 5.05 -2.10
CA THR A 72 -2.84 3.89 -1.33
C THR A 72 -1.69 4.26 -0.41
N ILE A 73 -1.83 3.97 0.89
CA ILE A 73 -0.74 3.98 1.86
C ILE A 73 -0.47 2.55 2.36
N HIS A 74 0.69 2.32 2.97
CA HIS A 74 1.04 1.02 3.56
C HIS A 74 1.25 1.20 5.06
N LEU A 75 0.47 0.48 5.86
CA LEU A 75 0.53 0.49 7.32
C LEU A 75 1.09 -0.82 7.84
N CYS A 76 1.99 -0.76 8.82
CA CYS A 76 2.58 -1.93 9.46
C CYS A 76 1.65 -2.50 10.53
N SER A 77 1.46 -3.83 10.54
CA SER A 77 0.64 -4.50 11.54
C SER A 77 1.10 -4.30 12.98
N GLN A 78 2.38 -4.02 13.20
CA GLN A 78 2.96 -3.76 14.52
C GLN A 78 3.00 -2.28 14.86
N CYS A 79 3.61 -1.46 14.01
CA CYS A 79 3.83 -0.04 14.31
C CYS A 79 2.55 0.79 14.19
N ASP A 80 1.65 0.43 13.25
CA ASP A 80 0.42 1.16 12.95
C ASP A 80 -0.84 0.39 13.42
N ALA A 81 -0.67 -0.54 14.37
CA ALA A 81 -1.70 -1.47 14.80
C ALA A 81 -3.03 -0.77 15.19
N ALA A 82 -2.94 0.35 15.89
CA ALA A 82 -4.10 1.13 16.32
C ALA A 82 -4.85 1.75 15.12
N THR A 83 -4.11 2.33 14.17
CA THR A 83 -4.64 2.93 12.94
C THR A 83 -5.29 1.87 12.06
N LEU A 84 -4.65 0.71 11.91
CA LEU A 84 -5.22 -0.43 11.21
C LEU A 84 -6.51 -0.92 11.88
N ALA A 85 -6.52 -1.07 13.21
CA ALA A 85 -7.72 -1.46 13.94
C ALA A 85 -8.87 -0.46 13.74
N ALA A 86 -8.59 0.85 13.74
CA ALA A 86 -9.59 1.89 13.47
C ALA A 86 -10.12 1.80 12.03
N TYR A 87 -9.23 1.65 11.05
CA TYR A 87 -9.61 1.43 9.66
C TYR A 87 -10.51 0.20 9.50
N HIS A 88 -10.14 -0.94 10.08
CA HIS A 88 -10.90 -2.18 9.99
C HIS A 88 -12.31 -2.05 10.56
N ARG A 89 -12.49 -1.32 11.67
CA ARG A 89 -13.81 -1.05 12.25
C ARG A 89 -14.71 -0.18 11.37
N ASN A 90 -14.12 0.71 10.57
CA ASN A 90 -14.84 1.72 9.79
C ASN A 90 -15.01 1.35 8.31
N ARG A 91 -14.63 0.14 7.90
CA ARG A 91 -14.83 -0.35 6.53
C ARG A 91 -16.32 -0.27 6.13
N PRO A 92 -16.64 0.06 4.86
CA PRO A 92 -15.74 0.19 3.72
C PRO A 92 -15.12 1.59 3.54
N ASN A 93 -15.30 2.51 4.49
CA ASN A 93 -14.82 3.88 4.34
C ASN A 93 -13.28 3.94 4.29
N PRO A 94 -12.69 4.83 3.46
CA PRO A 94 -11.25 5.05 3.47
C PRO A 94 -10.79 5.57 4.84
N LEU A 95 -9.51 5.37 5.14
CA LEU A 95 -8.88 6.02 6.29
C LEU A 95 -8.91 7.54 6.05
N MET A 96 -9.29 8.31 7.05
CA MET A 96 -9.25 9.77 6.98
C MET A 96 -7.84 10.26 7.32
N PRO A 97 -7.33 11.33 6.68
CA PRO A 97 -6.07 11.95 7.08
C PRO A 97 -6.19 12.60 8.46
N ASP A 98 -5.10 12.54 9.23
CA ASP A 98 -5.03 13.18 10.56
C ASP A 98 -5.04 14.71 10.46
N GLU A 99 -4.43 15.25 9.40
CA GLU A 99 -4.43 16.66 9.07
C GLU A 99 -5.48 16.94 7.99
N LEU A 100 -6.47 17.76 8.34
CA LEU A 100 -7.46 18.28 7.39
C LEU A 100 -6.99 19.65 6.89
N PRO A 101 -7.23 20.00 5.61
CA PRO A 101 -6.88 21.33 5.11
C PRO A 101 -7.65 22.37 5.93
N THR A 102 -6.92 23.13 6.75
CA THR A 102 -7.48 24.27 7.46
C THR A 102 -7.73 25.40 6.47
N VAL A 103 -8.80 26.15 6.68
CA VAL A 103 -9.09 27.36 5.90
C VAL A 103 -7.87 28.28 5.87
N ASP A 104 -7.47 28.76 4.68
CA ASP A 104 -6.51 29.86 4.58
C ASP A 104 -6.95 31.00 5.51
N PRO A 105 -6.05 31.59 6.32
CA PRO A 105 -6.37 32.81 7.03
C PRO A 105 -6.74 33.86 5.97
N ALA A 106 -7.94 34.41 6.08
CA ALA A 106 -8.39 35.49 5.21
C ALA A 106 -7.37 36.64 5.28
N THR A 107 -6.72 36.94 4.16
CA THR A 107 -5.95 38.17 3.95
C THR A 107 -6.87 39.38 3.93
#